data_AF-T0N1A2-F1
#
_entry.id   AF-T0N1A2-F1
#
_cell.length_a   1.000
_cell.length_b   1.000
_cell.length_c   1.000
_cell.angle_alpha   90.00
_cell.angle_beta   90.00
_cell.angle_gamma   90.00
#
_symmetry.space_group_name_H-M   'P 1'
#
loop_
_entity.id
_entity.type
_entity.pdbx_description
1 polymer ?
#
loop_
_entity_poly.entity_id
_entity_poly.type
_entity_poly.pdbx_seq_one_letter_code
_entity_poly.pdbx_strand_id
1 'polypeptide(L)'
;METKNYRKIPKKITNITIKVIILQLIFTMFINYEAKAIEGKCGNYNILKLTELQNKDYDIQKEAIYRVDTENKKISFTFDVNWADEEYLYKILDILDKYNVKATFFVMGRWIVYPENENIDKLKEIYKRGHEIGNHSYSHADFKTINEQKMIKEIKEAEKVIKETIGVKTELFRFPSGHYNQNGVKVANSLGYKSIQWDVDSIDWKQLGLEREYSRVINHVKPGSIVLFHNNGKYTPDNLNRLIPELQGKGYEFVPVGQLIYKDGFYIDNEGVQRLKN
;
A
#
# COMPACT_ATOMS: atom_id res chain seq x y z
N MET A 1 21.19 62.46 -5.72
CA MET A 1 22.33 61.53 -5.90
C MET A 1 22.26 60.53 -4.76
N GLU A 2 21.61 59.38 -4.95
CA GLU A 2 22.25 58.09 -5.35
C GLU A 2 23.27 57.61 -4.30
N THR A 3 23.16 56.43 -3.70
CA THR A 3 22.97 55.10 -4.31
C THR A 3 22.35 54.08 -3.35
N LYS A 4 21.61 53.12 -3.91
CA LYS A 4 21.04 51.92 -3.27
C LYS A 4 22.08 50.80 -3.20
N ASN A 5 22.18 50.13 -2.05
CA ASN A 5 23.03 48.96 -1.85
C ASN A 5 22.23 47.68 -2.17
N TYR A 6 22.44 47.07 -3.35
CA TYR A 6 21.88 45.76 -3.70
C TYR A 6 22.87 44.64 -3.33
N ARG A 7 22.41 43.68 -2.50
CA ARG A 7 23.11 42.43 -2.22
C ARG A 7 23.23 41.59 -3.50
N LYS A 8 24.46 41.15 -3.80
CA LYS A 8 24.79 40.22 -4.91
C LYS A 8 24.17 38.84 -4.66
N ILE A 9 23.43 38.33 -5.65
CA ILE A 9 22.95 36.94 -5.73
C ILE A 9 24.11 36.04 -6.22
N PRO A 10 24.29 34.82 -5.65
CA PRO A 10 25.40 33.93 -6.02
C PRO A 10 25.24 33.30 -7.43
N LYS A 11 26.27 33.47 -8.27
CA LYS A 11 26.42 32.93 -9.65
C LYS A 11 26.66 31.41 -9.74
N LYS A 12 25.88 30.56 -9.06
CA LYS A 12 26.05 29.08 -9.15
C LYS A 12 24.85 28.28 -9.67
N ILE A 13 23.76 28.92 -10.08
CA ILE A 13 22.55 28.22 -10.59
C ILE A 13 22.49 28.13 -12.12
N THR A 14 23.42 28.73 -12.87
CA THR A 14 23.24 28.87 -14.33
C THR A 14 23.77 27.72 -15.18
N ASN A 15 24.67 26.86 -14.69
CA ASN A 15 25.34 25.86 -15.55
C ASN A 15 24.66 24.48 -15.60
N ILE A 16 23.92 24.07 -14.56
CA ILE A 16 23.25 22.76 -14.53
C ILE A 16 21.94 22.82 -15.32
N THR A 17 21.15 23.88 -15.12
CA THR A 17 19.87 24.07 -15.83
C THR A 17 20.06 24.23 -17.33
N ILE A 18 21.12 24.93 -17.77
CA ILE A 18 21.49 25.02 -19.19
C ILE A 18 21.89 23.66 -19.77
N LYS A 19 22.64 22.83 -19.02
CA LYS A 19 23.02 21.50 -19.48
C LYS A 19 21.82 20.56 -19.62
N VAL A 20 20.85 20.63 -18.71
CA VAL A 20 19.61 19.84 -18.80
C VAL A 20 18.77 20.28 -20.00
N ILE A 21 18.64 21.59 -20.25
CA ILE A 21 17.92 22.11 -21.42
C ILE A 21 18.60 21.70 -22.73
N ILE A 22 19.94 21.78 -22.80
CA ILE A 22 20.69 21.33 -23.98
C ILE A 22 20.54 19.81 -24.19
N LEU A 23 20.59 19.00 -23.13
CA LEU A 23 20.38 17.56 -23.24
C LEU A 23 18.96 17.22 -23.69
N GLN A 24 17.95 17.95 -23.19
CA GLN A 24 16.56 17.82 -23.61
C GLN A 24 16.40 18.17 -25.09
N LEU A 25 17.01 19.27 -25.55
CA LEU A 25 16.97 19.70 -26.95
C LEU A 25 17.68 18.71 -27.88
N ILE A 26 18.83 18.15 -27.46
CA ILE A 26 19.55 17.11 -28.21
C ILE A 26 18.71 15.82 -28.28
N PHE A 27 18.06 15.43 -27.18
CA PHE A 27 17.17 14.27 -27.16
C PHE A 27 15.95 14.45 -28.08
N THR A 28 15.33 15.63 -28.07
CA THR A 28 14.23 15.96 -28.98
C THR A 28 14.69 16.00 -30.45
N MET A 29 15.90 16.48 -30.72
CA MET A 29 16.50 16.41 -32.06
C MET A 29 16.78 14.98 -32.50
N PHE A 30 17.26 14.10 -31.60
CA PHE A 30 17.51 12.69 -31.89
C PHE A 30 16.21 11.95 -32.22
N ILE A 31 15.14 12.17 -31.44
CA ILE A 31 13.81 11.61 -31.72
C ILE A 31 13.28 12.09 -33.07
N ASN A 32 13.41 13.39 -33.37
CA ASN A 32 12.95 13.94 -34.65
C ASN A 32 13.79 13.45 -35.84
N TYR A 33 15.09 13.17 -35.64
CA TYR A 33 15.95 12.63 -36.67
C TYR A 33 15.62 11.16 -36.97
N GLU A 34 15.40 10.33 -35.95
CA GLU A 34 14.95 8.95 -36.15
C GLU A 34 13.55 8.89 -36.76
N ALA A 35 12.62 9.75 -36.34
CA ALA A 35 11.29 9.85 -36.95
C ALA A 35 11.36 10.17 -38.46
N LYS A 36 12.22 11.11 -38.88
CA LYS A 36 12.46 11.42 -40.29
C LYS A 36 13.19 10.31 -41.05
N ALA A 37 14.10 9.59 -40.38
CA ALA A 37 14.79 8.44 -40.98
C ALA A 37 13.84 7.25 -41.23
N ILE A 38 12.77 7.13 -40.43
CA ILE A 38 11.72 6.13 -40.59
C ILE A 38 10.71 6.54 -41.70
N GLU A 39 10.36 7.83 -41.81
CA GLU A 39 9.50 8.35 -42.90
C GLU A 39 10.07 8.10 -44.30
N GLY A 40 11.40 8.05 -44.44
CA GLY A 40 12.05 7.80 -45.73
C GLY A 40 12.05 6.34 -46.21
N LYS A 41 11.64 5.37 -45.37
CA LYS A 41 11.74 3.92 -45.70
C LYS A 41 10.53 3.07 -45.32
N CYS A 42 9.50 3.61 -44.68
CA CYS A 42 8.27 2.86 -44.40
C CYS A 42 7.06 3.76 -44.67
N GLY A 43 6.13 3.28 -45.50
CA GLY A 43 4.92 4.02 -45.87
C GLY A 43 4.13 4.48 -44.64
N ASN A 44 3.51 5.66 -44.78
CA ASN A 44 2.64 6.36 -43.82
C ASN A 44 2.05 5.47 -42.70
N TYR A 45 2.79 5.30 -41.61
CA TYR A 45 2.20 4.94 -40.33
C TYR A 45 1.77 6.24 -39.66
N ASN A 46 0.45 6.40 -39.48
CA ASN A 46 -0.16 7.53 -38.78
C ASN A 46 0.53 7.77 -37.43
N ILE A 47 1.40 8.78 -37.34
CA ILE A 47 2.07 9.20 -36.11
C ILE A 47 1.05 9.56 -35.03
N LEU A 48 -0.15 10.00 -35.42
CA LEU A 48 -1.30 10.22 -34.52
C LEU A 48 -1.73 8.98 -33.74
N LYS A 49 -1.58 7.78 -34.31
CA LYS A 49 -1.94 6.51 -33.65
C LYS A 49 -0.86 6.08 -32.64
N LEU A 50 0.40 6.44 -32.89
CA LEU A 50 1.52 6.18 -31.99
C LEU A 50 1.51 7.14 -30.79
N THR A 51 1.11 8.40 -30.97
CA THR A 51 0.89 9.33 -29.86
C THR A 51 -0.35 9.00 -29.04
N GLU A 52 -1.43 8.49 -29.64
CA GLU A 52 -2.56 7.90 -28.88
C GLU A 52 -2.16 6.67 -28.05
N LEU A 53 -1.23 5.85 -28.56
CA LEU A 53 -0.72 4.68 -27.84
C LEU A 53 0.31 5.04 -26.76
N GLN A 54 1.04 6.15 -26.90
CA GLN A 54 1.99 6.65 -25.90
C GLN A 54 1.34 7.50 -24.80
N ASN A 55 0.21 8.16 -25.10
CA ASN A 55 -0.56 8.95 -24.12
C ASN A 55 -1.70 8.17 -23.44
N LYS A 56 -1.79 6.85 -23.64
CA LYS A 56 -2.39 5.99 -22.62
C LYS A 56 -1.40 5.90 -21.47
N ASP A 57 -1.42 6.93 -20.62
CA ASP A 57 -1.41 6.65 -19.19
C ASP A 57 -2.47 5.57 -19.00
N TYR A 58 -2.04 4.31 -18.86
CA TYR A 58 -2.94 3.28 -18.40
C TYR A 58 -3.43 3.81 -17.06
N ASP A 59 -4.65 4.33 -17.06
CA ASP A 59 -5.42 4.53 -15.84
C ASP A 59 -5.56 3.12 -15.27
N ILE A 60 -4.58 2.70 -14.46
CA ILE A 60 -4.54 1.37 -13.87
C ILE A 60 -5.71 1.37 -12.91
N GLN A 61 -6.84 0.88 -13.39
CA GLN A 61 -8.03 0.67 -12.59
C GLN A 61 -7.61 -0.10 -11.35
N LYS A 62 -7.72 0.55 -10.19
CA LYS A 62 -7.46 -0.11 -8.91
C LYS A 62 -8.59 -1.09 -8.65
N GLU A 63 -8.29 -2.38 -8.83
CA GLU A 63 -9.25 -3.45 -8.61
C GLU A 63 -9.24 -3.98 -7.16
N ALA A 64 -8.34 -3.48 -6.32
CA ALA A 64 -8.29 -3.76 -4.89
C ALA A 64 -9.01 -2.65 -4.07
N ILE A 65 -9.43 -2.99 -2.85
CA ILE A 65 -10.10 -2.05 -1.94
C ILE A 65 -9.04 -1.27 -1.15
N TYR A 66 -8.92 0.03 -1.40
CA TYR A 66 -8.04 0.96 -0.67
C TYR A 66 -8.79 1.67 0.47
N ARG A 67 -10.10 1.88 0.30
CA ARG A 67 -10.98 2.61 1.22
C ARG A 67 -12.43 2.21 0.99
N VAL A 68 -13.29 2.39 1.98
CA VAL A 68 -14.75 2.25 1.84
C VAL A 68 -15.41 3.62 1.75
N ASP A 69 -16.38 3.78 0.85
CA ASP A 69 -17.22 4.97 0.80
C ASP A 69 -18.37 4.84 1.79
N THR A 70 -18.27 5.56 2.90
CA THR A 70 -19.26 5.55 3.96
C THR A 70 -19.21 6.85 4.74
N GLU A 71 -20.35 7.28 5.27
CA GLU A 71 -20.43 8.42 6.20
C GLU A 71 -20.19 8.00 7.66
N ASN A 72 -20.30 6.69 7.95
CA ASN A 72 -20.00 6.16 9.27
C ASN A 72 -18.52 6.41 9.58
N LYS A 73 -18.24 7.04 10.72
CA LYS A 73 -16.86 7.25 11.22
C LYS A 73 -16.22 5.94 11.68
N LYS A 74 -16.11 4.97 10.79
CA LYS A 74 -15.40 3.71 11.00
C LYS A 74 -14.11 3.74 10.21
N ILE A 75 -13.04 3.28 10.82
CA ILE A 75 -11.72 3.13 10.21
C ILE A 75 -11.12 1.78 10.60
N SER A 76 -10.19 1.28 9.79
CA SER A 76 -9.44 0.07 10.13
C SER A 76 -7.96 0.40 10.26
N PHE A 77 -7.38 0.07 11.41
CA PHE A 77 -5.94 -0.06 11.53
C PHE A 77 -5.52 -1.44 11.05
N THR A 78 -4.50 -1.47 10.21
CA THR A 78 -3.97 -2.70 9.61
C THR A 78 -2.47 -2.77 9.77
N PHE A 79 -1.96 -3.98 9.96
CA PHE A 79 -0.55 -4.24 10.19
C PHE A 79 -0.06 -5.31 9.22
N ASP A 80 0.93 -4.97 8.40
CA ASP A 80 1.64 -5.98 7.60
C ASP A 80 2.71 -6.62 8.50
N VAL A 81 2.61 -7.93 8.70
CA VAL A 81 3.47 -8.72 9.58
C VAL A 81 4.51 -9.45 8.74
N ASN A 82 5.73 -8.92 8.78
CA ASN A 82 6.87 -9.38 8.01
C ASN A 82 8.06 -9.67 8.92
N TRP A 83 9.11 -10.27 8.36
CA TRP A 83 10.35 -10.53 9.09
C TRP A 83 11.12 -9.24 9.35
N ALA A 84 11.62 -9.09 10.58
CA ALA A 84 12.46 -7.97 11.00
C ALA A 84 13.35 -8.39 12.17
N ASP A 85 14.55 -7.81 12.27
CA ASP A 85 15.47 -8.04 13.40
C ASP A 85 14.87 -7.54 14.73
N GLU A 86 14.19 -6.39 14.67
CA GLU A 86 13.45 -5.81 15.78
C GLU A 86 11.98 -5.66 15.39
N GLU A 87 11.09 -6.13 16.27
CA GLU A 87 9.66 -5.93 16.13
C GLU A 87 8.98 -5.57 17.45
N TYR A 88 7.78 -5.03 17.33
CA TYR A 88 7.03 -4.42 18.42
C TYR A 88 5.63 -5.05 18.57
N LEU A 89 5.42 -6.25 18.02
CA LEU A 89 4.11 -6.90 17.92
C LEU A 89 3.37 -6.96 19.27
N TYR A 90 3.98 -7.51 20.33
CA TYR A 90 3.31 -7.61 21.63
C TYR A 90 2.96 -6.25 22.22
N LYS A 91 3.84 -5.24 22.06
CA LYS A 91 3.53 -3.87 22.51
C LYS A 91 2.35 -3.30 21.73
N ILE A 92 2.29 -3.52 20.42
CA ILE A 92 1.16 -3.12 19.58
C ILE A 92 -0.12 -3.79 20.11
N LEU A 93 -0.12 -5.12 20.31
CA LEU A 93 -1.27 -5.86 20.82
C LEU A 93 -1.74 -5.34 22.19
N ASP A 94 -0.81 -5.11 23.13
CA ASP A 94 -1.14 -4.59 24.46
C ASP A 94 -1.78 -3.19 24.39
N ILE A 95 -1.34 -2.34 23.46
CA ILE A 95 -1.92 -1.02 23.23
C ILE A 95 -3.31 -1.11 22.60
N LEU A 96 -3.50 -2.01 21.63
CA LEU A 96 -4.81 -2.24 21.03
C LEU A 96 -5.82 -2.72 22.08
N ASP A 97 -5.41 -3.66 22.95
CA ASP A 97 -6.25 -4.13 24.07
C ASP A 97 -6.54 -3.01 25.08
N LYS A 98 -5.54 -2.21 25.45
CA LYS A 98 -5.70 -1.06 26.36
C LYS A 98 -6.80 -0.10 25.91
N TYR A 99 -6.94 0.13 24.60
CA TYR A 99 -7.95 1.03 24.04
C TYR A 99 -9.18 0.31 23.46
N ASN A 100 -9.30 -1.01 23.70
CA ASN A 100 -10.37 -1.86 23.20
C ASN A 100 -10.57 -1.76 21.67
N VAL A 101 -9.46 -1.76 20.93
CA VAL A 101 -9.44 -1.70 19.46
C VAL A 101 -9.16 -3.08 18.88
N LYS A 102 -9.91 -3.47 17.85
CA LYS A 102 -9.58 -4.63 17.01
C LYS A 102 -9.11 -4.16 15.63
N ALA A 103 -8.00 -4.73 15.20
CA ALA A 103 -7.31 -4.42 13.95
C ALA A 103 -7.25 -5.65 13.05
N THR A 104 -6.69 -5.47 11.85
CA THR A 104 -6.42 -6.56 10.88
C THR A 104 -4.92 -6.73 10.69
N PHE A 105 -4.41 -7.95 10.85
CA PHE A 105 -3.00 -8.28 10.65
C PHE A 105 -2.85 -9.10 9.37
N PHE A 106 -2.18 -8.56 8.36
CA PHE A 106 -1.85 -9.27 7.12
C PHE A 106 -0.53 -9.99 7.32
N VAL A 107 -0.57 -11.33 7.40
CA VAL A 107 0.56 -12.13 7.87
C VAL A 107 1.26 -12.85 6.72
N MET A 108 2.57 -12.67 6.63
CA MET A 108 3.42 -13.43 5.71
C MET A 108 3.52 -14.89 6.17
N GLY A 109 3.21 -15.85 5.29
CA GLY A 109 3.22 -17.28 5.63
C GLY A 109 4.58 -17.77 6.13
N ARG A 110 5.68 -17.35 5.49
CA ARG A 110 7.05 -17.71 5.89
C ARG A 110 7.44 -17.15 7.25
N TRP A 111 6.90 -16.00 7.66
CA TRP A 111 7.20 -15.41 8.97
C TRP A 111 6.78 -16.34 10.10
N ILE A 112 5.68 -17.08 9.91
CA ILE A 112 5.15 -18.01 10.92
C ILE A 112 6.12 -19.18 11.17
N VAL A 113 6.72 -19.73 10.11
CA VAL A 113 7.43 -21.02 10.14
C VAL A 113 8.96 -20.93 10.11
N TYR A 114 9.53 -19.81 9.67
CA TYR A 114 10.98 -19.63 9.57
C TYR A 114 11.52 -18.72 10.68
N PRO A 115 12.72 -19.00 11.24
CA PRO A 115 13.62 -20.13 10.95
C PRO A 115 13.13 -21.47 11.50
N GLU A 116 12.46 -21.50 12.65
CA GLU A 116 12.11 -22.75 13.35
C GLU A 116 10.72 -22.68 14.02
N ASN A 117 9.69 -22.24 13.27
CA ASN A 117 8.33 -22.04 13.79
C ASN A 117 8.21 -21.07 14.97
N GLU A 118 9.19 -20.19 15.15
CA GLU A 118 9.32 -19.29 16.31
C GLU A 118 8.13 -18.32 16.47
N ASN A 119 7.40 -18.05 15.39
CA ASN A 119 6.31 -17.06 15.37
C ASN A 119 4.91 -17.69 15.40
N ILE A 120 4.80 -19.02 15.55
CA ILE A 120 3.51 -19.72 15.73
C ILE A 120 2.73 -19.13 16.90
N ASP A 121 3.37 -18.96 18.05
CA ASP A 121 2.70 -18.47 19.26
C ASP A 121 2.32 -16.99 19.13
N LYS A 122 3.09 -16.21 18.37
CA LYS A 122 2.74 -14.82 18.04
C LYS A 122 1.47 -14.76 17.19
N LEU A 123 1.36 -15.56 16.12
CA LEU A 123 0.13 -15.62 15.32
C LEU A 123 -1.08 -16.07 16.14
N LYS A 124 -0.91 -17.12 16.96
CA LYS A 124 -1.96 -17.57 17.88
C LYS A 124 -2.39 -16.48 18.84
N GLU A 125 -1.46 -15.69 19.36
CA GLU A 125 -1.78 -14.59 20.27
C GLU A 125 -2.56 -13.47 19.56
N ILE A 126 -2.17 -13.07 18.34
CA ILE A 126 -2.93 -12.10 17.54
C ILE A 126 -4.39 -12.58 17.39
N TYR A 127 -4.56 -13.85 16.99
CA TYR A 127 -5.89 -14.42 16.77
C TYR A 127 -6.70 -14.58 18.06
N LYS A 128 -6.07 -15.07 19.14
CA LYS A 128 -6.68 -15.25 20.47
C LYS A 128 -7.16 -13.92 21.06
N ARG A 129 -6.45 -12.83 20.80
CA ARG A 129 -6.88 -11.48 21.19
C ARG A 129 -8.00 -10.92 20.31
N GLY A 130 -8.54 -11.70 19.37
CA GLY A 130 -9.73 -11.35 18.60
C GLY A 130 -9.47 -10.39 17.44
N HIS A 131 -8.23 -10.29 16.96
CA HIS A 131 -7.90 -9.54 15.75
C HIS A 131 -8.20 -10.37 14.50
N GLU A 132 -8.50 -9.69 13.40
CA GLU A 132 -8.69 -10.32 12.10
C GLU A 132 -7.35 -10.65 11.46
N ILE A 133 -7.24 -11.82 10.83
CA ILE A 133 -6.04 -12.24 10.11
C ILE A 133 -6.31 -12.17 8.61
N GLY A 134 -5.42 -11.49 7.88
CA GLY A 134 -5.34 -11.48 6.43
C GLY A 134 -4.11 -12.24 5.94
N ASN A 135 -4.15 -12.69 4.70
CA ASN A 135 -3.03 -13.35 4.02
C ASN A 135 -2.14 -12.30 3.33
N HIS A 136 -0.82 -12.33 3.58
CA HIS A 136 0.15 -11.42 2.98
C HIS A 136 1.19 -12.14 2.11
N SER A 137 0.76 -13.19 1.40
CA SER A 137 1.60 -14.11 0.62
C SER A 137 2.55 -14.95 1.47
N TYR A 138 3.24 -15.90 0.85
CA TYR A 138 4.12 -16.80 1.57
C TYR A 138 5.50 -16.19 1.79
N SER A 139 6.16 -15.69 0.74
CA SER A 139 7.54 -15.19 0.80
C SER A 139 7.67 -13.71 0.43
N HIS A 140 6.57 -12.94 0.44
CA HIS A 140 6.56 -11.52 0.09
C HIS A 140 7.05 -11.25 -1.35
N ALA A 141 6.61 -12.10 -2.29
CA ALA A 141 6.96 -11.97 -3.72
C ALA A 141 6.26 -10.77 -4.39
N ASP A 142 6.86 -10.20 -5.44
CA ASP A 142 6.26 -9.09 -6.20
C ASP A 142 5.22 -9.60 -7.23
N PHE A 143 3.93 -9.42 -6.91
CA PHE A 143 2.80 -9.85 -7.73
C PHE A 143 2.63 -9.07 -9.04
N LYS A 144 3.41 -8.01 -9.27
CA LYS A 144 3.47 -7.34 -10.57
C LYS A 144 4.32 -8.12 -11.58
N THR A 145 5.25 -8.96 -11.10
CA THR A 145 6.31 -9.57 -11.93
C THR A 145 6.25 -11.09 -12.04
N ILE A 146 5.77 -11.77 -10.99
CA ILE A 146 5.66 -13.23 -10.99
C ILE A 146 4.51 -13.71 -11.89
N ASN A 147 4.61 -14.95 -12.37
CA ASN A 147 3.54 -15.57 -13.17
C ASN A 147 2.39 -16.10 -12.31
N GLU A 148 1.26 -16.40 -12.94
CA GLU A 148 0.04 -16.88 -12.28
C GLU A 148 0.26 -18.12 -11.40
N GLN A 149 1.02 -19.11 -11.88
CA GLN A 149 1.30 -20.33 -11.10
C GLN A 149 2.02 -19.99 -9.79
N LYS A 150 2.97 -19.06 -9.83
CA LYS A 150 3.68 -18.58 -8.64
C LYS A 150 2.76 -17.74 -7.75
N MET A 151 1.88 -16.89 -8.30
CA MET A 151 0.87 -16.16 -7.52
C MET A 151 -0.03 -17.11 -6.72
N ILE A 152 -0.55 -18.16 -7.38
CA ILE A 152 -1.39 -19.18 -6.74
C ILE A 152 -0.61 -19.88 -5.62
N LYS A 153 0.64 -20.26 -5.89
CA LYS A 153 1.50 -20.91 -4.91
C LYS A 153 1.73 -20.03 -3.68
N GLU A 154 2.08 -18.76 -3.88
CA GLU A 154 2.30 -17.79 -2.79
C GLU A 154 1.07 -17.64 -1.89
N ILE A 155 -0.13 -17.54 -2.48
CA ILE A 155 -1.37 -17.38 -1.70
C ILE A 155 -1.72 -18.68 -0.96
N LYS A 156 -1.67 -19.83 -1.64
CA LYS A 156 -2.06 -21.12 -1.07
C LYS A 156 -1.09 -21.64 0.00
N GLU A 157 0.21 -21.41 -0.15
CA GLU A 157 1.19 -21.80 0.87
C GLU A 157 1.01 -20.99 2.16
N ALA A 158 0.77 -19.68 2.04
CA ALA A 158 0.44 -18.85 3.20
C ALA A 158 -0.89 -19.27 3.84
N GLU A 159 -1.93 -19.51 3.04
CA GLU A 159 -3.23 -20.01 3.53
C GLU A 159 -3.06 -21.30 4.33
N LYS A 160 -2.30 -22.26 3.79
CA LYS A 160 -2.05 -23.55 4.44
C LYS A 160 -1.44 -23.35 5.82
N VAL A 161 -0.35 -22.58 5.91
CA VAL A 161 0.37 -22.36 7.17
C VAL A 161 -0.50 -21.61 8.19
N ILE A 162 -1.23 -20.57 7.76
CA ILE A 162 -2.16 -19.85 8.64
C ILE A 162 -3.23 -20.81 9.17
N LYS A 163 -3.87 -21.59 8.28
CA LYS A 163 -4.92 -22.53 8.66
C LYS A 163 -4.42 -23.64 9.58
N GLU A 164 -3.21 -24.16 9.35
CA GLU A 164 -2.59 -25.15 10.24
C GLU A 164 -2.26 -24.58 11.63
N THR A 165 -1.99 -23.27 11.71
CA THR A 165 -1.60 -22.61 12.97
C THR A 165 -2.78 -22.21 13.84
N ILE A 166 -3.84 -21.64 13.24
CA ILE A 166 -4.99 -21.06 13.97
C ILE A 166 -6.34 -21.66 13.58
N GLY A 167 -6.38 -22.64 12.67
CA GLY A 167 -7.59 -23.39 12.33
C GLY A 167 -8.58 -22.68 11.40
N VAL A 168 -8.28 -21.47 10.94
CA VAL A 168 -9.19 -20.67 10.08
C VAL A 168 -8.61 -20.41 8.69
N LYS A 169 -9.48 -20.41 7.68
CA LYS A 169 -9.18 -19.85 6.35
C LYS A 169 -9.49 -18.36 6.39
N THR A 170 -8.54 -17.54 5.96
CA THR A 170 -8.72 -16.08 5.89
C THR A 170 -9.49 -15.69 4.62
N GLU A 171 -10.16 -14.53 4.65
CA GLU A 171 -10.95 -14.01 3.51
C GLU A 171 -10.27 -12.84 2.80
N LEU A 172 -9.28 -12.22 3.45
CA LEU A 172 -8.62 -11.00 2.98
C LEU A 172 -7.20 -11.30 2.53
N PHE A 173 -6.79 -10.69 1.43
CA PHE A 173 -5.43 -10.76 0.91
C PHE A 173 -4.89 -9.35 0.67
N ARG A 174 -3.63 -9.11 1.05
CA ARG A 174 -2.92 -7.87 0.73
C ARG A 174 -1.66 -8.19 -0.04
N PHE A 175 -1.48 -7.51 -1.17
CA PHE A 175 -0.30 -7.70 -2.01
C PHE A 175 0.97 -7.17 -1.32
N PRO A 176 2.05 -7.95 -1.27
CA PRO A 176 3.37 -7.48 -0.84
C PRO A 176 3.78 -6.17 -1.51
N SER A 177 4.34 -5.24 -0.74
CA SER A 177 4.74 -3.89 -1.19
C SER A 177 3.61 -3.06 -1.83
N GLY A 178 2.36 -3.49 -1.77
CA GLY A 178 1.27 -2.90 -2.56
C GLY A 178 1.41 -3.11 -4.07
N HIS A 179 2.33 -3.97 -4.51
CA HIS A 179 2.65 -4.19 -5.92
C HIS A 179 1.80 -5.30 -6.51
N TYR A 180 0.98 -4.97 -7.50
CA TYR A 180 0.17 -5.95 -8.23
C TYR A 180 -0.17 -5.46 -9.64
N ASN A 181 -0.77 -6.36 -10.41
CA ASN A 181 -1.42 -6.07 -11.67
C ASN A 181 -2.81 -6.74 -11.68
N GLN A 182 -3.59 -6.55 -12.75
CA GLN A 182 -4.93 -7.15 -12.86
C GLN A 182 -4.92 -8.67 -12.72
N ASN A 183 -3.85 -9.34 -13.16
CA ASN A 183 -3.72 -10.78 -13.01
C ASN A 183 -3.62 -11.18 -11.53
N GLY A 184 -2.86 -10.44 -10.73
CA GLY A 184 -2.77 -10.64 -9.29
C GLY A 184 -4.14 -10.59 -8.61
N VAL A 185 -4.97 -9.59 -8.94
CA VAL A 185 -6.32 -9.45 -8.37
C VAL A 185 -7.24 -10.58 -8.83
N LYS A 186 -7.20 -10.95 -10.12
CA LYS A 186 -7.97 -12.09 -10.66
C LYS A 186 -7.61 -13.40 -9.95
N VAL A 187 -6.33 -13.65 -9.71
CA VAL A 187 -5.87 -14.85 -8.99
C VAL A 187 -6.31 -14.83 -7.52
N ALA A 188 -6.17 -13.71 -6.81
CA ALA A 188 -6.65 -13.61 -5.44
C ALA A 188 -8.17 -13.88 -5.37
N ASN A 189 -8.95 -13.26 -6.25
CA ASN A 189 -10.39 -13.45 -6.33
C ASN A 189 -10.79 -14.89 -6.66
N SER A 190 -10.09 -15.57 -7.59
CA SER A 190 -10.40 -16.96 -7.96
C SER A 190 -10.12 -17.95 -6.83
N LEU A 191 -9.28 -17.58 -5.86
CA LEU A 191 -9.01 -18.34 -4.64
C LEU A 191 -9.99 -17.99 -3.49
N GLY A 192 -10.91 -17.05 -3.73
CA GLY A 192 -11.92 -16.61 -2.78
C GLY A 192 -11.47 -15.47 -1.86
N TYR A 193 -10.39 -14.76 -2.19
CA TYR A 193 -9.91 -13.63 -1.41
C TYR A 193 -10.43 -12.30 -1.92
N LYS A 194 -10.71 -11.37 -0.99
CA LYS A 194 -10.88 -9.95 -1.30
C LYS A 194 -9.52 -9.26 -1.19
N SER A 195 -9.14 -8.55 -2.25
CA SER A 195 -7.87 -7.80 -2.30
C SER A 195 -7.98 -6.46 -1.55
N ILE A 196 -7.16 -6.27 -0.52
CA ILE A 196 -7.15 -5.09 0.35
C ILE A 196 -5.82 -4.37 0.24
N GLN A 197 -5.87 -3.04 0.15
CA GLN A 197 -4.73 -2.13 0.21
C GLN A 197 -4.98 -1.07 1.31
N TRP A 198 -4.55 0.18 1.12
CA TRP A 198 -4.67 1.25 2.10
C TRP A 198 -4.72 2.62 1.43
N ASP A 199 -5.54 3.53 1.93
CA ASP A 199 -5.55 4.94 1.51
C ASP A 199 -4.62 5.81 2.38
N VAL A 200 -4.34 5.39 3.61
CA VAL A 200 -3.46 6.11 4.54
C VAL A 200 -2.24 5.25 4.88
N ASP A 201 -1.06 5.70 4.43
CA ASP A 201 0.22 5.05 4.72
C ASP A 201 0.97 5.80 5.81
N SER A 202 1.23 5.16 6.95
CA SER A 202 2.01 5.72 8.06
C SER A 202 3.47 5.95 7.70
N ILE A 203 4.03 5.16 6.77
CA ILE A 203 5.46 5.12 6.40
C ILE A 203 6.35 4.85 7.63
N ASP A 204 5.82 4.12 8.61
CA ASP A 204 6.50 3.72 9.85
C ASP A 204 7.80 2.92 9.61
N TRP A 205 7.84 2.09 8.56
CA TRP A 205 9.00 1.30 8.15
C TRP A 205 10.25 2.14 7.83
N LYS A 206 10.09 3.43 7.50
CA LYS A 206 11.23 4.35 7.30
C LYS A 206 11.78 4.94 8.60
N GLN A 207 11.08 4.76 9.72
CA GLN A 207 11.49 5.23 11.05
C GLN A 207 11.92 6.71 11.07
N LEU A 208 11.13 7.57 10.41
CA LEU A 208 11.47 8.99 10.21
C LEU A 208 11.12 9.90 11.39
N GLY A 209 10.74 9.30 12.53
CA GLY A 209 10.39 10.00 13.75
C GLY A 209 8.90 9.97 14.07
N LEU A 210 8.62 10.08 15.36
CA LEU A 210 7.31 9.96 15.98
C LEU A 210 6.28 10.93 15.36
N GLU A 211 6.60 12.23 15.31
CA GLU A 211 5.69 13.25 14.75
C GLU A 211 5.36 13.07 13.27
N ARG A 212 6.31 12.57 12.47
CA ARG A 212 6.09 12.40 11.03
C ARG A 212 5.09 11.28 10.77
N GLU A 213 5.25 10.15 11.44
CA GLU A 213 4.32 9.03 11.32
C GLU A 213 2.93 9.41 11.86
N TYR A 214 2.86 10.03 13.04
CA TYR A 214 1.60 10.53 13.61
C TYR A 214 0.88 11.51 12.67
N SER A 215 1.59 12.52 12.17
CA SER A 215 1.02 13.56 11.29
C SER A 215 0.53 12.98 9.96
N ARG A 216 1.20 11.94 9.45
CA ARG A 216 0.75 11.25 8.23
C ARG A 216 -0.57 10.54 8.44
N VAL A 217 -0.78 9.92 9.59
CA VAL A 217 -2.05 9.28 9.88
C VAL A 217 -3.11 10.34 10.16
N ILE A 218 -2.96 11.13 11.22
CA ILE A 218 -4.04 11.97 11.76
C ILE A 218 -4.60 12.99 10.77
N ASN A 219 -3.78 13.47 9.82
CA ASN A 219 -4.19 14.47 8.83
C ASN A 219 -4.88 13.87 7.59
N HIS A 220 -4.82 12.55 7.38
CA HIS A 220 -5.36 11.91 6.18
C HIS A 220 -6.51 10.93 6.47
N VAL A 221 -6.68 10.49 7.73
CA VAL A 221 -7.79 9.59 8.07
C VAL A 221 -9.14 10.28 7.84
N LYS A 222 -10.04 9.54 7.21
CA LYS A 222 -11.44 9.93 6.98
C LYS A 222 -12.37 8.72 7.15
N PRO A 223 -13.70 8.90 7.18
CA PRO A 223 -14.63 7.77 7.20
C PRO A 223 -14.30 6.73 6.12
N GLY A 224 -14.24 5.46 6.54
CA GLY A 224 -13.91 4.33 5.68
C GLY A 224 -12.43 4.10 5.38
N SER A 225 -11.51 4.88 5.97
CA SER A 225 -10.06 4.70 5.75
C SER A 225 -9.53 3.35 6.27
N ILE A 226 -8.58 2.81 5.51
CA ILE A 226 -7.76 1.66 5.85
C ILE A 226 -6.32 2.17 6.01
N VAL A 227 -5.80 2.08 7.23
CA VAL A 227 -4.49 2.64 7.60
C VAL A 227 -3.44 1.54 7.68
N LEU A 228 -2.32 1.71 6.99
CA LEU A 228 -1.19 0.78 6.99
C LEU A 228 -0.14 1.13 8.06
N PHE A 229 0.22 0.11 8.83
CA PHE A 229 1.39 0.04 9.71
C PHE A 229 2.10 -1.32 9.52
N HIS A 230 3.21 -1.53 10.22
CA HIS A 230 3.99 -2.76 10.22
C HIS A 230 4.32 -3.21 11.65
N ASN A 231 4.55 -4.51 11.85
CA ASN A 231 4.96 -5.06 13.16
C ASN A 231 6.30 -4.49 13.65
N ASN A 232 7.15 -3.96 12.77
CA ASN A 232 8.48 -3.43 13.05
C ASN A 232 8.56 -1.90 13.02
N GLY A 233 7.42 -1.20 13.01
CA GLY A 233 7.38 0.27 13.10
C GLY A 233 7.87 0.77 14.46
N LYS A 234 9.11 1.28 14.51
CA LYS A 234 9.78 1.71 15.76
C LYS A 234 8.96 2.69 16.61
N TYR A 235 8.31 3.67 15.97
CA TYR A 235 7.53 4.71 16.65
C TYR A 235 6.04 4.37 16.74
N THR A 236 5.60 3.28 16.11
CA THR A 236 4.20 2.88 16.03
C THR A 236 3.57 2.63 17.40
N PRO A 237 4.20 1.94 18.37
CA PRO A 237 3.62 1.81 19.71
C PRO A 237 3.30 3.17 20.38
N ASP A 238 4.23 4.12 20.31
CA ASP A 238 4.02 5.44 20.93
C ASP A 238 2.96 6.25 20.17
N ASN A 239 2.95 6.15 18.84
CA ASN A 239 1.95 6.81 18.02
C ASN A 239 0.56 6.20 18.18
N LEU A 240 0.42 4.88 18.33
CA LEU A 240 -0.87 4.25 18.63
C LEU A 240 -1.44 4.76 19.95
N ASN A 241 -0.59 4.97 20.97
CA ASN A 241 -1.02 5.58 22.24
C ASN A 241 -1.55 7.01 22.09
N ARG A 242 -1.19 7.73 21.02
CA ARG A 242 -1.68 9.08 20.71
C ARG A 242 -2.88 9.05 19.77
N LEU A 243 -2.76 8.32 18.67
CA LEU A 243 -3.72 8.27 17.57
C LEU A 243 -5.06 7.71 18.01
N ILE A 244 -5.05 6.59 18.75
CA ILE A 244 -6.29 5.89 19.12
C ILE A 244 -7.21 6.78 19.97
N PRO A 245 -6.78 7.30 21.14
CA PRO A 245 -7.66 8.13 21.96
C PRO A 245 -8.09 9.42 21.24
N GLU A 246 -7.23 10.02 20.41
CA GLU A 246 -7.61 11.20 19.65
C GLU A 246 -8.68 10.91 18.59
N LEU A 247 -8.53 9.83 17.83
CA LEU A 247 -9.50 9.44 16.80
C LEU A 247 -10.82 8.99 17.44
N GLN A 248 -10.77 8.23 18.55
CA GLN A 248 -11.97 7.93 19.35
C GLN A 248 -12.64 9.21 19.84
N GLY A 249 -11.88 10.19 20.33
CA GLY A 249 -12.39 11.51 20.72
C GLY A 249 -13.02 12.30 19.57
N LYS A 250 -12.58 12.08 18.32
CA LYS A 250 -13.21 12.61 17.10
C LYS A 250 -14.45 11.82 16.63
N GLY A 251 -14.82 10.77 17.37
CA GLY A 251 -15.98 9.92 17.13
C GLY A 251 -15.70 8.77 16.17
N TYR A 252 -14.43 8.39 15.95
CA TYR A 252 -14.11 7.21 15.14
C TYR A 252 -14.22 5.92 15.94
N GLU A 253 -14.87 4.93 15.34
CA GLU A 253 -14.86 3.54 15.76
C GLU A 253 -13.80 2.77 14.95
N PHE A 254 -13.07 1.90 15.63
CA PHE A 254 -12.07 1.05 15.00
C PHE A 254 -12.63 -0.34 14.78
N VAL A 255 -12.64 -0.80 13.55
CA VAL A 255 -13.13 -2.12 13.17
C VAL A 255 -12.12 -2.85 12.30
N PRO A 256 -12.06 -4.19 12.35
CA PRO A 256 -11.34 -4.98 11.37
C PRO A 256 -11.84 -4.71 9.94
N VAL A 257 -11.00 -4.95 8.94
CA VAL A 257 -11.30 -4.65 7.53
C VAL A 257 -12.54 -5.42 7.08
N GLY A 258 -12.69 -6.69 7.45
CA GLY A 258 -13.85 -7.51 7.08
C GLY A 258 -15.19 -6.99 7.63
N GLN A 259 -15.15 -6.15 8.68
CA GLN A 259 -16.32 -5.44 9.22
C GLN A 259 -16.50 -4.04 8.62
N LEU A 260 -15.44 -3.47 8.03
CA LEU A 260 -15.48 -2.17 7.35
C LEU A 260 -16.05 -2.29 5.93
N ILE A 261 -15.63 -3.32 5.19
CA ILE A 261 -15.94 -3.48 3.76
C ILE A 261 -17.36 -3.99 3.52
N TYR A 262 -17.94 -3.59 2.39
CA TYR A 262 -19.18 -4.17 1.90
C TYR A 262 -18.94 -5.61 1.41
N LYS A 263 -19.81 -6.52 1.81
CA LYS A 263 -19.70 -7.94 1.42
C LYS A 263 -20.23 -8.18 0.01
N ASP A 264 -21.35 -7.56 -0.31
CA ASP A 264 -22.08 -7.71 -1.56
C ASP A 264 -22.59 -6.35 -2.06
N GLY A 265 -23.15 -6.31 -3.27
CA GLY A 265 -23.81 -5.12 -3.80
C GLY A 265 -22.88 -3.91 -3.95
N PHE A 266 -21.59 -4.12 -4.18
CA PHE A 266 -20.61 -3.04 -4.33
C PHE A 266 -19.88 -3.09 -5.67
N TYR A 267 -19.20 -1.98 -6.00
CA TYR A 267 -18.16 -1.91 -7.01
C TYR A 267 -16.93 -1.18 -6.44
N ILE A 268 -15.79 -1.26 -7.13
CA ILE A 268 -14.57 -0.53 -6.78
C ILE A 268 -14.34 0.48 -7.90
N ASP A 269 -14.22 1.76 -7.56
CA ASP A 269 -13.93 2.81 -8.53
C ASP A 269 -12.43 2.85 -8.92
N ASN A 270 -12.07 3.68 -9.90
CA ASN A 270 -10.69 3.75 -10.39
C ASN A 270 -9.69 4.20 -9.31
N GLU A 271 -10.15 4.85 -8.24
CA GLU A 271 -9.31 5.27 -7.11
C GLU A 271 -9.12 4.16 -6.06
N GLY A 272 -9.79 3.02 -6.23
CA GLY A 272 -9.76 1.90 -5.30
C GLY A 272 -10.77 2.04 -4.16
N VAL A 273 -11.75 2.94 -4.28
CA VAL A 273 -12.79 3.14 -3.26
C VAL A 273 -13.93 2.16 -3.51
N GLN A 274 -14.26 1.40 -2.48
CA GLN A 274 -15.41 0.50 -2.49
C GLN A 274 -16.71 1.28 -2.27
N ARG A 275 -17.65 1.18 -3.20
CA ARG A 275 -18.94 1.90 -3.19
C ARG A 275 -20.10 0.95 -3.36
N LEU A 276 -21.23 1.23 -2.72
CA LEU A 276 -22.46 0.48 -2.96
C LEU A 276 -22.98 0.74 -4.38
N LYS A 277 -23.52 -0.30 -5.01
CA LYS A 277 -24.33 -0.19 -6.22
C LYS A 277 -25.69 0.34 -5.78
N ASN A 278 -26.09 1.46 -6.34
CA ASN A 278 -27.44 2.00 -6.19
C ASN A 278 -28.48 1.05 -6.81
#